data_AF-A0A1L9RAH9-F1
#
_entry.id   AF-A0A1L9RAH9-F1
#
_cell.length_a   1.000
_cell.length_b   1.000
_cell.length_c   1.000
_cell.angle_alpha   90.00
_cell.angle_beta   90.00
_cell.angle_gamma   90.00
#
_symmetry.space_group_name_H-M   'P 1'
#
loop_
_entity.id
_entity.type
_entity.pdbx_description
1 polymer ?
#
loop_
_entity_poly.entity_id
_entity_poly.type
_entity_poly.pdbx_seq_one_letter_code
_entity_poly.pdbx_strand_id
1 'polypeptide(L)'
;MSSLYPYTPSHVLPVVFAILVGISLLLHVYQNKRYSFWRVTFFMVWGSIVYLTGWILRAIASYHPSNLNLYIAQTIFIYAGPPIYSAAAYNLVGRLMHYLPMFAPLNPNRVVYFFIYLGILAESLTAAGAARMAASDSDMSKLKSGGTLLSVAIVLQAVVESLLVAMVFSLHRRCIKMGMIPPNVRTVIYTLYGTSTFVLLRCIFRAIESFTTYTTTTCTSTCASILHHEWYIYALEAAPMVIFTYWLNLLHPGRYLPSTRERYLDVDGETERLGPGWMDRRSVWETFVDPFDLMGLMKGKSNKDEFWLRVDEWRICDDGFARGTGSNVKRGGYQKEVV
;
A
#
# COMPACT_ATOMS: atom_id res chain seq x y z
N MET A 1 -11.64 -39.25 -0.16
CA MET A 1 -12.11 -37.85 -0.02
C MET A 1 -10.92 -36.94 -0.27
N SER A 2 -10.87 -36.34 -1.45
CA SER A 2 -9.73 -35.55 -1.93
C SER A 2 -9.72 -34.20 -1.22
N SER A 3 -8.84 -34.02 -0.23
CA SER A 3 -8.59 -32.71 0.38
C SER A 3 -7.94 -31.81 -0.66
N LEU A 4 -8.40 -30.56 -0.77
CA LEU A 4 -7.76 -29.54 -1.64
C LEU A 4 -6.43 -29.04 -1.07
N TYR A 5 -6.19 -29.28 0.22
CA TYR A 5 -4.97 -28.90 0.91
C TYR A 5 -3.96 -30.06 0.90
N PRO A 6 -2.66 -29.79 0.65
CA PRO A 6 -1.59 -30.78 0.75
C PRO A 6 -1.18 -31.11 2.20
N TYR A 7 -1.90 -30.56 3.19
CA TYR A 7 -1.69 -30.69 4.64
C TYR A 7 -3.02 -30.66 5.40
N THR A 8 -3.00 -31.00 6.69
CA THR A 8 -4.15 -30.85 7.59
C THR A 8 -4.28 -29.39 8.05
N PRO A 9 -5.33 -28.65 7.66
CA PRO A 9 -5.46 -27.23 7.99
C PRO A 9 -5.77 -27.01 9.47
N SER A 10 -5.12 -26.02 10.09
CA SER A 10 -5.34 -25.60 11.46
C SER A 10 -6.64 -24.82 11.59
N HIS A 11 -7.45 -25.19 12.59
CA HIS A 11 -8.67 -24.47 12.94
C HIS A 11 -8.41 -23.21 13.77
N VAL A 12 -7.32 -23.20 14.55
CA VAL A 12 -7.05 -22.17 15.57
C VAL A 12 -6.28 -20.99 14.97
N LEU A 13 -5.27 -21.24 14.14
CA LEU A 13 -4.40 -20.20 13.61
C LEU A 13 -5.16 -19.15 12.77
N PRO A 14 -6.08 -19.50 11.85
CA PRO A 14 -6.84 -18.49 11.11
C PRO A 14 -7.65 -17.56 12.02
N VAL A 15 -8.20 -18.11 13.12
CA VAL A 15 -9.00 -17.33 14.09
C VAL A 15 -8.12 -16.34 14.84
N VAL A 16 -6.91 -16.74 15.25
CA VAL A 16 -5.95 -15.84 15.90
C VAL A 16 -5.59 -14.68 14.97
N PHE A 17 -5.26 -14.94 13.71
CA PHE A 17 -4.96 -13.88 12.74
C PHE A 17 -6.17 -13.00 12.44
N ALA A 18 -7.38 -13.56 12.36
CA ALA A 18 -8.60 -12.79 12.23
C ALA A 18 -8.81 -11.82 13.41
N ILE A 19 -8.60 -12.28 14.66
CA ILE A 19 -8.70 -11.41 15.85
C ILE A 19 -7.65 -10.30 15.80
N LEU A 20 -6.40 -10.61 15.48
CA LEU A 20 -5.32 -9.62 15.39
C LEU A 20 -5.62 -8.53 14.35
N VAL A 21 -6.11 -8.91 13.17
CA VAL A 21 -6.53 -7.97 12.12
C VAL A 21 -7.78 -7.19 12.55
N GLY A 22 -8.74 -7.83 13.21
CA GLY A 22 -9.95 -7.19 13.72
C GLY A 22 -9.67 -6.10 14.75
N ILE A 23 -8.77 -6.35 15.70
CA ILE A 23 -8.31 -5.33 16.66
C ILE A 23 -7.65 -4.16 15.92
N SER A 24 -6.74 -4.47 15.01
CA SER A 24 -6.05 -3.47 14.18
C SER A 24 -7.03 -2.61 13.38
N LEU A 25 -8.07 -3.22 12.80
CA LEU A 25 -9.14 -2.54 12.06
C LEU A 25 -9.91 -1.56 12.94
N LEU A 26 -10.31 -1.96 14.15
CA LEU A 26 -11.01 -1.09 15.08
C LEU A 26 -10.15 0.12 15.48
N LEU A 27 -8.85 -0.09 15.70
CA LEU A 27 -7.90 0.98 15.96
C LEU A 27 -7.81 1.96 14.78
N HIS A 28 -7.67 1.48 13.54
CA HIS A 28 -7.65 2.31 12.34
C HIS A 28 -8.93 3.14 12.19
N VAL A 29 -10.10 2.54 12.41
CA VAL A 29 -11.40 3.26 12.37
C VAL A 29 -11.45 4.36 13.43
N TYR A 30 -11.04 4.06 14.66
CA TYR A 30 -10.98 5.06 15.73
C TYR A 30 -10.01 6.20 15.40
N GLN A 31 -8.78 5.87 14.96
CA GLN A 31 -7.76 6.85 14.60
C GLN A 31 -8.21 7.73 13.42
N ASN A 32 -8.87 7.15 12.42
CA ASN A 32 -9.41 7.91 11.29
C ASN A 32 -10.49 8.90 11.70
N LYS A 33 -11.38 8.52 12.62
CA LYS A 33 -12.34 9.46 13.22
C LYS A 33 -11.63 10.54 14.04
N ARG A 34 -10.63 10.17 14.83
CA ARG A 34 -9.88 11.07 15.73
C ARG A 34 -9.09 12.14 14.98
N TYR A 35 -8.40 11.76 13.90
CA TYR A 35 -7.52 12.61 13.09
C TYR A 35 -8.18 13.12 11.80
N SER A 36 -9.45 12.80 11.54
CA SER A 36 -10.19 13.18 10.33
C SER A 36 -9.45 12.82 9.00
N PHE A 37 -8.62 11.78 9.01
CA PHE A 37 -7.66 11.49 7.94
C PHE A 37 -8.14 10.45 6.91
N TRP A 38 -9.47 10.26 6.83
CA TRP A 38 -10.13 9.21 6.07
C TRP A 38 -9.71 9.09 4.60
N ARG A 39 -9.44 10.21 3.90
CA ARG A 39 -9.13 10.18 2.47
C ARG A 39 -7.83 9.44 2.14
N VAL A 40 -6.86 9.43 3.04
CA VAL A 40 -5.54 8.80 2.81
C VAL A 40 -5.56 7.35 3.28
N THR A 41 -6.16 7.10 4.44
CA THR A 41 -6.19 5.80 5.13
C THR A 41 -7.44 4.97 4.82
N PHE A 42 -8.31 5.40 3.90
CA PHE A 42 -9.48 4.62 3.47
C PHE A 42 -9.11 3.19 3.07
N PHE A 43 -8.05 3.02 2.27
CA PHE A 43 -7.57 1.71 1.85
C PHE A 43 -7.07 0.85 3.01
N MET A 44 -6.63 1.43 4.14
CA MET A 44 -6.29 0.62 5.33
C MET A 44 -7.52 -0.04 5.92
N VAL A 45 -8.62 0.71 6.08
CA VAL A 45 -9.88 0.18 6.62
C VAL A 45 -10.45 -0.86 5.65
N TRP A 46 -10.51 -0.53 4.36
CA TRP A 46 -11.00 -1.43 3.33
C TRP A 46 -10.18 -2.72 3.24
N GLY A 47 -8.84 -2.59 3.15
CA GLY A 47 -7.92 -3.72 3.12
C GLY A 47 -8.05 -4.60 4.35
N SER A 48 -8.25 -4.00 5.53
CA SER A 48 -8.44 -4.76 6.77
C SER A 48 -9.74 -5.55 6.77
N ILE A 49 -10.84 -5.02 6.20
CA ILE A 49 -12.11 -5.75 6.06
C ILE A 49 -11.95 -6.93 5.10
N VAL A 50 -11.34 -6.71 3.94
CA VAL A 50 -11.07 -7.75 2.93
C VAL A 50 -10.19 -8.85 3.53
N TYR A 51 -9.11 -8.47 4.21
CA TYR A 51 -8.17 -9.41 4.79
C TYR A 51 -8.76 -10.19 5.97
N LEU A 52 -9.50 -9.51 6.85
CA LEU A 52 -10.24 -10.14 7.94
C LEU A 52 -11.23 -11.18 7.40
N THR A 53 -11.97 -10.84 6.34
CA THR A 53 -12.89 -11.76 5.68
C THR A 53 -12.18 -13.00 5.17
N GLY A 54 -10.98 -12.84 4.58
CA GLY A 54 -10.15 -13.95 4.13
C GLY A 54 -9.78 -14.92 5.26
N TRP A 55 -9.37 -14.41 6.42
CA TRP A 55 -9.03 -15.25 7.57
C TRP A 55 -10.24 -15.93 8.20
N ILE A 56 -11.40 -15.27 8.23
CA ILE A 56 -12.67 -15.89 8.66
C ILE A 56 -13.06 -17.02 7.69
N LEU A 57 -12.99 -16.77 6.39
CA LEU A 57 -13.27 -17.79 5.38
C LEU A 57 -12.29 -18.96 5.47
N ARG A 58 -11.02 -18.70 5.77
CA ARG A 58 -10.03 -19.76 6.03
C ARG A 58 -10.36 -20.57 7.28
N ALA A 59 -10.81 -19.93 8.34
CA ALA A 59 -11.28 -20.63 9.54
C ALA A 59 -12.43 -21.59 9.19
N ILE A 60 -13.41 -21.14 8.39
CA ILE A 60 -14.54 -21.97 7.95
C ILE A 60 -14.07 -23.09 7.00
N ALA A 61 -13.20 -22.77 6.04
CA ALA A 61 -12.67 -23.72 5.06
C ALA A 61 -11.85 -24.85 5.73
N SER A 62 -11.23 -24.58 6.88
CA SER A 62 -10.52 -25.62 7.65
C SER A 62 -11.43 -26.76 8.10
N TYR A 63 -12.72 -26.50 8.37
CA TYR A 63 -13.71 -27.54 8.72
C TYR A 63 -14.30 -28.24 7.49
N HIS A 64 -14.17 -27.64 6.30
CA HIS A 64 -14.72 -28.15 5.04
C HIS A 64 -13.64 -28.23 3.93
N PRO A 65 -12.58 -29.06 4.10
CA PRO A 65 -11.40 -29.04 3.24
C PRO A 65 -11.64 -29.52 1.79
N SER A 66 -12.81 -30.12 1.51
CA SER A 66 -13.23 -30.54 0.17
C SER A 66 -14.03 -29.48 -0.60
N ASN A 67 -14.38 -28.35 0.03
CA ASN A 67 -15.21 -27.32 -0.61
C ASN A 67 -14.35 -26.37 -1.45
N LEU A 68 -14.41 -26.54 -2.78
CA LEU A 68 -13.66 -25.75 -3.75
C LEU A 68 -13.98 -24.25 -3.68
N ASN A 69 -15.25 -23.89 -3.51
CA ASN A 69 -15.67 -22.48 -3.50
C ASN A 69 -15.12 -21.75 -2.27
N LEU A 70 -15.13 -22.40 -1.10
CA LEU A 70 -14.51 -21.85 0.11
C LEU A 70 -12.99 -21.73 -0.03
N TYR A 71 -12.34 -22.71 -0.65
CA TYR A 71 -10.90 -22.69 -0.91
C TYR A 71 -10.49 -21.54 -1.84
N ILE A 72 -11.26 -21.29 -2.90
CA ILE A 72 -11.01 -20.19 -3.82
C ILE A 72 -11.27 -18.85 -3.11
N ALA A 73 -12.40 -18.73 -2.42
CA ALA A 73 -12.79 -17.48 -1.75
C ALA A 73 -11.76 -17.05 -0.70
N GLN A 74 -11.37 -17.93 0.24
CA GLN A 74 -10.35 -17.59 1.25
C GLN A 74 -9.05 -17.10 0.59
N THR A 75 -8.64 -17.71 -0.53
CA THR A 75 -7.35 -17.46 -1.16
C THR A 75 -7.36 -16.08 -1.79
N ILE A 76 -8.42 -15.76 -2.52
CA ILE A 76 -8.62 -14.43 -3.12
C ILE A 76 -8.65 -13.36 -2.05
N PHE A 77 -9.44 -13.52 -0.98
CA PHE A 77 -9.55 -12.49 0.08
C PHE A 77 -8.24 -12.30 0.87
N ILE A 78 -7.51 -13.38 1.17
CA ILE A 78 -6.20 -13.28 1.83
C ILE A 78 -5.19 -12.60 0.91
N TYR A 79 -5.19 -12.91 -0.39
CA TYR A 79 -4.19 -12.38 -1.32
C TYR A 79 -4.47 -10.92 -1.70
N ALA A 80 -5.75 -10.54 -1.78
CA ALA A 80 -6.18 -9.18 -2.14
C ALA A 80 -5.93 -8.13 -1.04
N GLY A 81 -5.87 -8.51 0.24
CA GLY A 81 -5.62 -7.57 1.35
C GLY A 81 -4.32 -6.75 1.20
N PRO A 82 -3.15 -7.38 1.04
CA PRO A 82 -1.85 -6.70 0.90
C PRO A 82 -1.73 -5.67 -0.22
N PRO A 83 -2.14 -5.93 -1.48
CA PRO A 83 -2.17 -4.89 -2.50
C PRO A 83 -3.02 -3.68 -2.09
N ILE A 84 -4.13 -3.91 -1.39
CA ILE A 84 -4.98 -2.82 -0.87
C ILE A 84 -4.25 -2.06 0.25
N TYR A 85 -3.50 -2.75 1.12
CA TYR A 85 -2.63 -2.08 2.09
C TYR A 85 -1.53 -1.24 1.42
N SER A 86 -0.91 -1.75 0.35
CA SER A 86 0.04 -0.97 -0.45
C SER A 86 -0.60 0.27 -1.06
N ALA A 87 -1.88 0.22 -1.47
CA ALA A 87 -2.60 1.41 -1.94
C ALA A 87 -2.68 2.52 -0.87
N ALA A 88 -2.76 2.18 0.41
CA ALA A 88 -2.66 3.16 1.49
C ALA A 88 -1.25 3.77 1.60
N ALA A 89 -0.19 2.97 1.42
CA ALA A 89 1.18 3.48 1.35
C ALA A 89 1.38 4.39 0.14
N TYR A 90 0.82 4.06 -1.03
CA TYR A 90 0.85 4.91 -2.22
C TYR A 90 0.20 6.28 -1.94
N ASN A 91 -1.00 6.26 -1.33
CA ASN A 91 -1.67 7.48 -0.87
C ASN A 91 -0.81 8.30 0.10
N LEU A 92 -0.10 7.65 1.01
CA LEU A 92 0.79 8.32 1.96
C LEU A 92 2.00 8.97 1.28
N VAL A 93 2.62 8.32 0.28
CA VAL A 93 3.67 8.95 -0.55
C VAL A 93 3.10 10.15 -1.31
N GLY A 94 1.93 9.99 -1.92
CA GLY A 94 1.23 11.09 -2.60
C GLY A 94 0.94 12.27 -1.66
N ARG A 95 0.58 11.98 -0.41
CA ARG A 95 0.35 12.99 0.62
C ARG A 95 1.64 13.69 1.03
N LEU A 96 2.73 12.93 1.21
CA LEU A 96 4.05 13.48 1.52
C LEU A 96 4.53 14.43 0.40
N MET A 97 4.31 14.08 -0.86
CA MET A 97 4.66 14.95 -1.99
C MET A 97 3.78 16.19 -2.11
N HIS A 98 2.52 16.17 -1.66
CA HIS A 98 1.71 17.40 -1.54
C HIS A 98 2.24 18.31 -0.43
N TYR A 99 2.71 17.71 0.66
CA TYR A 99 3.26 18.45 1.78
C TYR A 99 4.66 19.03 1.47
N LEU A 100 5.45 18.33 0.63
CA LEU A 100 6.78 18.73 0.17
C LEU A 100 6.81 18.86 -1.37
N PRO A 101 6.11 19.85 -1.95
CA PRO A 101 5.95 19.95 -3.39
C PRO A 101 7.27 20.23 -4.12
N MET A 102 8.21 20.95 -3.48
CA MET A 102 9.54 21.25 -4.00
C MET A 102 10.40 20.00 -4.26
N PHE A 103 10.15 18.90 -3.54
CA PHE A 103 10.90 17.66 -3.70
C PHE A 103 10.20 16.64 -4.59
N ALA A 104 8.92 16.86 -4.90
CA ALA A 104 8.10 15.94 -5.68
C ALA A 104 8.65 15.77 -7.11
N PRO A 105 9.12 14.56 -7.49
CA PRO A 105 9.66 14.33 -8.83
C PRO A 105 8.57 14.38 -9.90
N LEU A 106 7.36 13.96 -9.55
CA LEU A 106 6.22 13.78 -10.45
C LEU A 106 4.94 14.32 -9.79
N ASN A 107 3.87 14.48 -10.58
CA ASN A 107 2.57 14.90 -10.06
C ASN A 107 2.05 13.87 -9.03
N PRO A 108 1.82 14.28 -7.76
CA PRO A 108 1.49 13.35 -6.70
C PRO A 108 0.20 12.57 -6.91
N ASN A 109 -0.83 13.20 -7.49
CA ASN A 109 -2.12 12.55 -7.71
C ASN A 109 -1.98 11.43 -8.75
N ARG A 110 -1.20 11.65 -9.80
CA ARG A 110 -1.03 10.71 -10.91
C ARG A 110 -0.17 9.51 -10.51
N VAL A 111 0.88 9.76 -9.72
CA VAL A 111 1.71 8.72 -9.12
C VAL A 111 0.86 7.73 -8.31
N VAL A 112 -0.02 8.25 -7.45
CA VAL A 112 -0.93 7.43 -6.64
C VAL A 112 -1.81 6.55 -7.53
N TYR A 113 -2.50 7.16 -8.51
CA TYR A 113 -3.38 6.40 -9.40
C TYR A 113 -2.63 5.33 -10.20
N PHE A 114 -1.46 5.67 -10.74
CA PHE A 114 -0.63 4.73 -11.49
C PHE A 114 -0.26 3.50 -10.67
N PHE A 115 0.22 3.68 -9.44
CA PHE A 115 0.56 2.56 -8.58
C PHE A 115 -0.67 1.73 -8.18
N ILE A 116 -1.82 2.37 -7.94
CA ILE A 116 -3.08 1.67 -7.67
C ILE A 116 -3.49 0.82 -8.89
N TYR A 117 -3.44 1.35 -10.10
CA TYR A 117 -3.80 0.61 -11.31
C TYR A 117 -2.85 -0.56 -11.59
N LEU A 118 -1.54 -0.38 -11.39
CA LEU A 118 -0.58 -1.50 -11.49
C LEU A 118 -0.83 -2.56 -10.42
N GLY A 119 -1.20 -2.15 -9.20
CA GLY A 119 -1.60 -3.07 -8.14
C GLY A 119 -2.85 -3.88 -8.49
N ILE A 120 -3.88 -3.22 -9.05
CA ILE A 120 -5.10 -3.90 -9.54
C ILE A 120 -4.77 -4.89 -10.66
N LEU A 121 -3.89 -4.52 -11.59
CA LEU A 121 -3.45 -5.39 -12.66
C LEU A 121 -2.72 -6.63 -12.10
N ALA A 122 -1.76 -6.44 -11.19
CA ALA A 122 -1.05 -7.54 -10.55
C ALA A 122 -2.02 -8.48 -9.82
N GLU A 123 -2.95 -7.94 -9.03
CA GLU A 123 -3.90 -8.76 -8.29
C GLU A 123 -4.91 -9.49 -9.20
N SER A 124 -5.30 -8.88 -10.31
CA SER A 124 -6.16 -9.53 -11.32
C SER A 124 -5.45 -10.73 -11.95
N LEU A 125 -4.15 -10.62 -12.21
CA LEU A 125 -3.33 -11.72 -12.72
C LEU A 125 -3.16 -12.84 -11.67
N THR A 126 -2.95 -12.49 -10.40
CA THR A 126 -2.93 -13.44 -9.27
C THR A 126 -4.24 -14.22 -9.17
N ALA A 127 -5.38 -13.52 -9.16
CA ALA A 127 -6.69 -14.14 -9.07
C ALA A 127 -6.99 -15.06 -10.27
N ALA A 128 -6.68 -14.60 -11.48
CA ALA A 128 -6.84 -15.39 -12.70
C ALA A 128 -5.93 -16.63 -12.69
N GLY A 129 -4.68 -16.49 -12.26
CA GLY A 129 -3.72 -17.59 -12.12
C GLY A 129 -4.19 -18.65 -11.13
N ALA A 130 -4.58 -18.21 -9.92
CA ALA A 130 -5.05 -19.09 -8.85
C ALA A 130 -6.33 -19.85 -9.26
N ALA A 131 -7.32 -19.15 -9.83
CA ALA A 131 -8.55 -19.78 -10.30
C ALA A 131 -8.29 -20.83 -11.40
N ARG A 132 -7.37 -20.53 -12.33
CA ARG A 132 -7.00 -21.45 -13.42
C ARG A 132 -6.26 -22.69 -12.93
N MET A 133 -5.41 -22.56 -11.91
CA MET A 133 -4.75 -23.69 -11.25
C MET A 133 -5.76 -24.55 -10.48
N ALA A 134 -6.70 -23.93 -9.77
CA ALA A 134 -7.74 -24.65 -9.03
C ALA A 134 -8.68 -25.45 -9.95
N ALA A 135 -8.95 -24.94 -11.15
CA ALA A 135 -9.82 -25.58 -12.14
C ALA A 135 -9.08 -26.51 -13.12
N SER A 136 -7.82 -26.88 -12.84
CA SER A 136 -7.02 -27.62 -13.81
C SER A 136 -7.44 -29.08 -13.95
N ASP A 137 -8.01 -29.71 -12.91
CA ASP A 137 -8.53 -31.09 -12.93
C ASP A 137 -7.63 -32.07 -13.72
N SER A 138 -6.34 -32.15 -13.34
CA SER A 138 -5.24 -32.91 -13.99
C SER A 138 -4.73 -32.42 -15.37
N ASP A 139 -5.31 -31.37 -15.97
CA ASP A 139 -4.79 -30.72 -17.17
C ASP A 139 -3.51 -29.91 -16.87
N MET A 140 -2.38 -30.48 -17.29
CA MET A 140 -1.06 -29.89 -17.13
C MET A 140 -0.91 -28.54 -17.87
N SER A 141 -1.64 -28.32 -18.97
CA SER A 141 -1.60 -27.05 -19.70
C SER A 141 -2.23 -25.91 -18.90
N LYS A 142 -3.39 -26.18 -18.27
CA LYS A 142 -4.06 -25.23 -17.38
C LYS A 142 -3.23 -24.92 -16.13
N LEU A 143 -2.62 -25.94 -15.52
CA LEU A 143 -1.69 -25.75 -14.39
C LEU A 143 -0.53 -24.83 -14.76
N LYS A 144 0.16 -25.11 -15.88
CA LYS A 144 1.28 -24.28 -16.35
C LYS A 144 0.84 -22.85 -16.64
N SER A 145 -0.27 -22.67 -17.36
CA SER A 145 -0.80 -21.35 -17.69
C SER A 145 -1.19 -20.54 -16.45
N GLY A 146 -1.81 -21.17 -15.45
CA GLY A 146 -2.14 -20.51 -14.19
C GLY A 146 -0.90 -20.15 -13.36
N GLY A 147 0.09 -21.04 -13.30
CA GLY A 147 1.38 -20.77 -12.65
C GLY A 147 2.17 -19.63 -13.31
N THR A 148 2.12 -19.53 -14.65
CA THR A 148 2.72 -18.41 -15.38
C THR A 148 2.07 -17.09 -15.01
N LEU A 149 0.73 -17.03 -14.96
CA LEU A 149 0.00 -15.82 -14.55
C LEU A 149 0.38 -15.37 -13.14
N LEU A 150 0.45 -16.31 -12.20
CA LEU A 150 0.87 -16.04 -10.82
C LEU A 150 2.32 -15.52 -10.75
N SER A 151 3.23 -16.12 -11.53
CA SER A 151 4.63 -15.71 -11.58
C SER A 151 4.79 -14.29 -12.16
N VAL A 152 4.07 -13.98 -13.24
CA VAL A 152 4.04 -12.63 -13.84
C VAL A 152 3.49 -11.61 -12.84
N ALA A 153 2.41 -11.96 -12.13
CA ALA A 153 1.81 -11.09 -11.12
C ALA A 153 2.80 -10.74 -10.00
N ILE A 154 3.53 -11.74 -9.48
CA ILE A 154 4.50 -11.55 -8.40
C ILE A 154 5.68 -10.68 -8.85
N VAL A 155 6.21 -10.92 -10.07
CA VAL A 155 7.28 -10.08 -10.62
C VAL A 155 6.80 -8.64 -10.79
N LEU A 156 5.61 -8.45 -11.34
CA LEU A 156 5.02 -7.11 -11.48
C LEU A 156 4.87 -6.42 -10.12
N GLN A 157 4.38 -7.13 -9.10
CA GLN A 157 4.21 -6.59 -7.76
C GLN A 157 5.54 -6.22 -7.10
N ALA A 158 6.57 -7.04 -7.24
CA ALA A 158 7.92 -6.75 -6.75
C ALA A 158 8.53 -5.52 -7.43
N VAL A 159 8.33 -5.36 -8.74
CA VAL A 159 8.76 -4.17 -9.50
C VAL A 159 8.03 -2.93 -9.00
N VAL A 160 6.70 -3.00 -8.87
CA VAL A 160 5.86 -1.90 -8.38
C VAL A 160 6.31 -1.42 -6.99
N GLU A 161 6.52 -2.34 -6.06
CA GLU A 161 6.97 -1.98 -4.71
C GLU A 161 8.40 -1.43 -4.71
N SER A 162 9.29 -1.99 -5.54
CA SER A 162 10.67 -1.47 -5.69
C SER A 162 10.67 -0.04 -6.24
N LEU A 163 9.79 0.28 -7.19
CA LEU A 163 9.61 1.64 -7.71
C LEU A 163 9.08 2.60 -6.64
N LEU A 164 8.17 2.15 -5.76
CA LEU A 164 7.73 2.94 -4.62
C LEU A 164 8.89 3.25 -3.67
N VAL A 165 9.68 2.25 -3.30
CA VAL A 165 10.86 2.43 -2.42
C VAL A 165 11.87 3.38 -3.05
N ALA A 166 12.14 3.23 -4.35
CA ALA A 166 13.02 4.14 -5.07
C ALA A 166 12.51 5.59 -5.06
N MET A 167 11.19 5.79 -5.16
CA MET A 167 10.57 7.11 -5.06
C MET A 167 10.70 7.71 -3.66
N VAL A 168 10.40 6.93 -2.61
CA VAL A 168 10.57 7.36 -1.21
C VAL A 168 12.04 7.70 -0.93
N PHE A 169 12.97 6.89 -1.42
CA PHE A 169 14.40 7.12 -1.30
C PHE A 169 14.85 8.40 -2.04
N SER A 170 14.34 8.64 -3.25
CA SER A 170 14.61 9.88 -3.99
C SER A 170 14.13 11.12 -3.23
N LEU A 171 12.91 11.08 -2.69
CA LEU A 171 12.37 12.15 -1.84
C LEU A 171 13.22 12.37 -0.60
N HIS A 172 13.55 11.30 0.11
CA HIS A 172 14.37 11.36 1.32
C HIS A 172 15.75 11.97 1.05
N ARG A 173 16.44 11.54 -0.02
CA ARG A 173 17.74 12.12 -0.41
C ARG A 173 17.66 13.61 -0.71
N ARG A 174 16.60 14.05 -1.40
CA ARG A 174 16.37 15.48 -1.70
C ARG A 174 16.14 16.29 -0.42
N CYS A 175 15.37 15.76 0.53
CA CYS A 175 15.14 16.40 1.81
C CYS A 175 16.44 16.53 2.62
N ILE A 176 17.29 15.49 2.65
CA ILE A 176 18.60 15.53 3.35
C ILE A 176 19.48 16.60 2.72
N LYS A 177 19.57 16.64 1.39
CA LYS A 177 20.45 17.56 0.67
C LYS A 177 20.13 19.04 0.97
N MET A 178 18.86 19.36 1.20
CA MET A 178 18.41 20.72 1.52
C MET A 178 18.27 20.98 3.02
N GLY A 179 18.58 20.02 3.89
CA GLY A 179 18.42 20.18 5.34
C GLY A 179 16.96 20.25 5.83
N MET A 180 15.98 19.89 4.98
CA MET A 180 14.55 20.04 5.27
C MET A 180 13.92 18.73 5.76
N ILE A 181 14.38 18.23 6.90
CA ILE A 181 13.81 17.02 7.53
C ILE A 181 13.31 17.36 8.93
N PRO A 182 12.17 18.04 9.04
CA PRO A 182 11.52 18.21 10.33
C PRO A 182 11.07 16.84 10.89
N PRO A 183 10.89 16.71 12.22
CA PRO A 183 10.59 15.44 12.87
C PRO A 183 9.34 14.73 12.32
N ASN A 184 8.33 15.49 11.90
CA ASN A 184 7.11 14.94 11.30
C ASN A 184 7.38 14.27 9.95
N VAL A 185 8.11 14.93 9.05
CA VAL A 185 8.53 14.38 7.74
C VAL A 185 9.40 13.14 7.93
N ARG A 186 10.37 13.21 8.86
CA ARG A 186 11.24 12.08 9.20
C ARG A 186 10.43 10.85 9.60
N THR A 187 9.43 11.04 10.47
CA THR A 187 8.59 9.95 10.96
C THR A 187 7.75 9.36 9.84
N VAL A 188 7.18 10.18 8.95
CA VAL A 188 6.43 9.70 7.78
C VAL A 188 7.32 8.90 6.83
N ILE A 189 8.54 9.36 6.56
CA ILE A 189 9.50 8.66 5.71
C ILE A 189 9.86 7.29 6.31
N TYR A 190 10.14 7.20 7.61
CA TYR A 190 10.37 5.91 8.26
C TYR A 190 9.14 5.03 8.30
N THR A 191 7.95 5.62 8.42
CA THR A 191 6.69 4.89 8.33
C THR A 191 6.60 4.21 6.95
N LEU A 192 6.88 4.96 5.88
CA LEU A 192 6.89 4.47 4.50
C LEU A 192 7.93 3.37 4.26
N TYR A 193 9.16 3.53 4.78
CA TYR A 193 10.16 2.47 4.70
C TYR A 193 9.71 1.20 5.41
N GLY A 194 9.18 1.32 6.64
CA GLY A 194 8.68 0.16 7.38
C GLY A 194 7.56 -0.55 6.63
N THR A 195 6.58 0.19 6.11
CA THR A 195 5.50 -0.38 5.30
C THR A 195 6.03 -1.11 4.06
N SER A 196 6.96 -0.51 3.33
CA SER A 196 7.54 -1.13 2.13
C SER A 196 8.40 -2.34 2.43
N THR A 197 9.14 -2.35 3.54
CA THR A 197 9.91 -3.53 3.96
C THR A 197 9.00 -4.73 4.18
N PHE A 198 7.86 -4.58 4.86
CA PHE A 198 6.93 -5.69 5.07
C PHE A 198 6.29 -6.19 3.77
N VAL A 199 5.97 -5.29 2.85
CA VAL A 199 5.42 -5.67 1.52
C VAL A 199 6.48 -6.40 0.69
N LEU A 200 7.73 -5.91 0.65
CA LEU A 200 8.82 -6.57 -0.06
C LEU A 200 9.14 -7.95 0.51
N LEU A 201 9.19 -8.09 1.84
CA LEU A 201 9.38 -9.38 2.49
C LEU A 201 8.30 -10.38 2.06
N ARG A 202 7.03 -9.96 2.09
CA ARG A 202 5.91 -10.77 1.57
C ARG A 202 6.14 -11.14 0.09
N CYS A 203 6.50 -10.19 -0.76
CA CYS A 203 6.72 -10.44 -2.19
C CYS A 203 7.82 -11.48 -2.43
N ILE A 204 8.92 -11.42 -1.67
CA ILE A 204 10.02 -12.39 -1.74
C ILE A 204 9.51 -13.78 -1.36
N PHE A 205 8.81 -13.92 -0.24
CA PHE A 205 8.30 -15.22 0.20
C PHE A 205 7.26 -15.78 -0.77
N ARG A 206 6.39 -14.92 -1.31
CA ARG A 206 5.44 -15.31 -2.35
C ARG A 206 6.10 -15.75 -3.64
N ALA A 207 7.18 -15.07 -4.04
CA ALA A 207 7.98 -15.49 -5.19
C ALA A 207 8.55 -16.89 -4.95
N ILE A 208 9.19 -17.12 -3.80
CA ILE A 208 9.75 -18.43 -3.44
C ILE A 208 8.67 -19.51 -3.52
N GLU A 209 7.53 -19.30 -2.87
CA GLU A 209 6.43 -20.27 -2.86
C GLU A 209 5.85 -20.53 -4.26
N SER A 210 5.66 -19.50 -5.08
CA SER A 210 5.16 -19.65 -6.45
C SER A 210 6.15 -20.39 -7.35
N PHE A 211 7.45 -20.07 -7.26
CA PHE A 211 8.49 -20.78 -8.00
C PHE A 211 8.66 -22.22 -7.54
N THR A 212 8.53 -22.48 -6.23
CA THR A 212 8.51 -23.83 -5.66
C THR A 212 7.30 -24.63 -6.17
N THR A 213 6.11 -24.03 -6.18
CA THR A 213 4.88 -24.68 -6.69
C THR A 213 5.01 -25.03 -8.17
N TYR A 214 5.61 -24.14 -8.98
CA TYR A 214 5.85 -24.37 -10.40
C TYR A 214 6.91 -25.45 -10.67
N THR A 215 7.99 -25.50 -9.87
CA THR A 215 9.11 -26.46 -10.04
C THR A 215 8.85 -27.83 -9.42
N THR A 216 7.67 -28.06 -8.83
CA THR A 216 7.31 -29.33 -8.18
C THR A 216 7.21 -30.50 -9.18
N THR A 217 7.26 -30.28 -10.50
CA THR A 217 7.45 -31.34 -11.49
C THR A 217 8.87 -31.95 -11.49
N THR A 218 9.87 -31.33 -10.83
CA THR A 218 11.28 -31.79 -10.84
C THR A 218 12.00 -31.72 -9.48
N CYS A 219 11.34 -31.30 -8.39
CA CYS A 219 12.00 -31.06 -7.10
C CYS A 219 11.63 -32.09 -6.03
N THR A 220 12.61 -32.89 -5.60
CA THR A 220 12.43 -34.12 -4.81
C THR A 220 12.63 -34.01 -3.29
N SER A 221 12.97 -32.85 -2.70
CA SER A 221 13.20 -32.78 -1.23
C SER A 221 12.85 -31.45 -0.56
N THR A 222 13.57 -30.36 -0.82
CA THR A 222 13.42 -29.11 -0.03
C THR A 222 12.18 -28.28 -0.41
N CYS A 223 11.79 -28.31 -1.69
CA CYS A 223 10.62 -27.60 -2.24
C CYS A 223 9.27 -28.14 -1.73
N ALA A 224 9.15 -29.45 -1.52
CA ALA A 224 7.93 -30.05 -1.00
C ALA A 224 7.61 -29.57 0.43
N SER A 225 8.65 -29.26 1.22
CA SER A 225 8.48 -28.86 2.62
C SER A 225 7.75 -27.52 2.79
N ILE A 226 7.92 -26.57 1.85
CA ILE A 226 7.21 -25.28 1.85
C ILE A 226 5.71 -25.47 1.57
N LEU A 227 5.38 -26.41 0.68
CA LEU A 227 3.99 -26.71 0.31
C LEU A 227 3.27 -27.53 1.38
N HIS A 228 3.98 -28.42 2.08
CA HIS A 228 3.40 -29.36 3.06
C HIS A 228 3.26 -28.78 4.47
N HIS A 229 3.86 -27.63 4.77
CA HIS A 229 3.77 -27.03 6.10
C HIS A 229 2.92 -25.76 6.10
N GLU A 230 1.79 -25.82 6.82
CA GLU A 230 0.87 -24.70 6.91
C GLU A 230 1.48 -23.47 7.60
N TRP A 231 2.46 -23.62 8.49
CA TRP A 231 2.99 -22.50 9.26
C TRP A 231 3.64 -21.40 8.38
N TYR A 232 4.08 -21.74 7.15
CA TYR A 232 4.64 -20.77 6.21
C TYR A 232 3.63 -19.69 5.82
N ILE A 233 2.36 -20.04 5.57
CA ILE A 233 1.35 -19.03 5.24
C ILE A 233 1.16 -18.06 6.41
N TYR A 234 1.23 -18.52 7.65
CA TYR A 234 1.05 -17.65 8.81
C TYR A 234 2.30 -16.79 9.08
N ALA A 235 3.49 -17.38 9.04
CA ALA A 235 4.72 -16.69 9.38
C ALA A 235 5.20 -15.74 8.29
N LEU A 236 5.07 -16.13 7.02
CA LEU A 236 5.66 -15.42 5.88
C LEU A 236 4.65 -14.60 5.10
N GLU A 237 3.37 -15.00 5.13
CA GLU A 237 2.32 -14.24 4.46
C GLU A 237 1.53 -13.37 5.45
N ALA A 238 1.06 -13.96 6.54
CA ALA A 238 0.14 -13.30 7.47
C ALA A 238 0.84 -12.34 8.43
N ALA A 239 1.88 -12.80 9.10
CA ALA A 239 2.56 -12.03 10.14
C ALA A 239 3.13 -10.70 9.61
N PRO A 240 3.82 -10.63 8.45
CA PRO A 240 4.34 -9.36 7.94
C PRO A 240 3.22 -8.36 7.65
N MET A 241 2.06 -8.83 7.19
CA MET A 241 0.90 -7.98 6.88
C MET A 241 0.16 -7.54 8.14
N VAL A 242 0.05 -8.39 9.15
CA VAL A 242 -0.45 -7.97 10.46
C VAL A 242 0.47 -6.91 11.04
N ILE A 243 1.79 -7.16 11.08
CA ILE A 243 2.76 -6.18 11.59
C ILE A 243 2.68 -4.87 10.82
N PHE A 244 2.53 -4.91 9.49
CA PHE A 244 2.28 -3.72 8.67
C PHE A 244 1.08 -2.91 9.18
N THR A 245 -0.06 -3.55 9.46
CA THR A 245 -1.25 -2.82 9.93
C THR A 245 -1.02 -2.18 11.29
N TYR A 246 -0.32 -2.87 12.20
CA TYR A 246 0.04 -2.34 13.52
C TYR A 246 1.11 -1.24 13.44
N TRP A 247 2.05 -1.34 12.50
CA TRP A 247 3.04 -0.30 12.24
C TRP A 247 2.37 1.03 11.88
N LEU A 248 1.35 1.00 11.02
CA LEU A 248 0.55 2.18 10.69
C LEU A 248 -0.39 2.62 11.82
N ASN A 249 -0.84 1.72 12.69
CA ASN A 249 -1.57 2.13 13.90
C ASN A 249 -0.67 2.92 14.86
N LEU A 250 0.58 2.48 15.04
CA LEU A 250 1.53 3.14 15.94
C LEU A 250 1.98 4.49 15.40
N LEU A 251 2.38 4.52 14.13
CA LEU A 251 2.88 5.70 13.43
C LEU A 251 1.81 6.30 12.50
N HIS A 252 0.60 6.52 13.04
CA HIS A 252 -0.52 6.96 12.23
C HIS A 252 -0.22 8.31 11.52
N PRO A 253 -0.29 8.37 10.17
CA PRO A 253 0.18 9.52 9.41
C PRO A 253 -0.62 10.79 9.69
N GLY A 254 -1.88 10.67 10.11
CA GLY A 254 -2.71 11.78 10.55
C GLY A 254 -2.23 12.49 11.83
N ARG A 255 -1.17 12.00 12.51
CA ARG A 255 -0.48 12.73 13.59
C ARG A 255 0.56 13.71 13.06
N TYR A 256 1.15 13.42 11.90
CA TYR A 256 2.37 14.07 11.40
C TYR A 256 2.12 14.92 10.15
N LEU A 257 1.05 14.64 9.41
CA LEU A 257 0.69 15.37 8.19
C LEU A 257 -0.67 16.04 8.36
N PRO A 258 -0.86 17.26 7.81
CA PRO A 258 -2.17 17.90 7.79
C PRO A 258 -3.17 17.07 6.99
N SER A 259 -4.47 17.19 7.28
CA SER A 259 -5.53 16.51 6.53
C SER A 259 -5.82 17.14 5.14
N THR A 260 -5.47 18.41 4.97
CA THR A 260 -5.89 19.29 3.84
C THR A 260 -4.77 19.38 2.78
N ARG A 261 -5.02 19.01 1.50
CA ARG A 261 -3.99 18.85 0.42
C ARG A 261 -3.32 20.15 0.01
N GLU A 262 -3.97 21.26 0.34
CA GLU A 262 -3.59 22.62 0.06
C GLU A 262 -2.46 23.09 0.99
N ARG A 263 -2.27 22.41 2.14
CA ARG A 263 -1.24 22.75 3.13
C ARG A 263 0.10 22.10 2.82
N TYR A 264 1.13 22.92 2.62
CA TYR A 264 2.50 22.50 2.31
C TYR A 264 3.52 23.18 3.23
N LEU A 265 4.70 22.57 3.37
CA LEU A 265 5.84 23.12 4.09
C LEU A 265 6.61 24.08 3.18
N ASP A 266 6.93 25.26 3.69
CA ASP A 266 7.73 26.24 2.96
C ASP A 266 9.22 25.85 2.92
N VAL A 267 10.00 26.54 2.08
CA VAL A 267 11.44 26.26 1.85
C VAL A 267 12.30 26.47 3.09
N ASP A 268 11.80 27.22 4.07
CA ASP A 268 12.44 27.41 5.38
C ASP A 268 12.44 26.14 6.26
N GLY A 269 11.63 25.14 5.93
CA GLY A 269 11.52 23.89 6.68
C GLY A 269 10.71 24.00 7.97
N GLU A 270 10.09 25.14 8.25
CA GLU A 270 9.37 25.42 9.50
C GLU A 270 7.96 25.97 9.30
N THR A 271 7.78 26.92 8.38
CA THR A 271 6.48 27.56 8.17
C THR A 271 5.63 26.73 7.22
N GLU A 272 4.34 26.65 7.51
CA GLU A 272 3.39 25.95 6.66
C GLU A 272 2.44 26.95 6.03
N ARG A 273 2.13 26.76 4.75
CA ARG A 273 1.30 27.68 3.96
C ARG A 273 0.15 26.94 3.29
N LEU A 274 -0.91 27.69 3.00
CA LEU A 274 -2.05 27.22 2.21
C LEU A 274 -1.88 27.67 0.76
N GLY A 275 -1.49 26.73 -0.09
CA GLY A 275 -1.36 26.90 -1.53
C GLY A 275 -2.57 26.42 -2.32
N PRO A 276 -2.57 26.58 -3.65
CA PRO A 276 -3.67 26.19 -4.53
C PRO A 276 -3.74 24.66 -4.74
N GLY A 277 -2.78 23.91 -4.18
CA GLY A 277 -2.56 22.51 -4.48
C GLY A 277 -1.89 22.28 -5.83
N TRP A 278 -1.64 21.02 -6.18
CA TRP A 278 -1.07 20.66 -7.48
C TRP A 278 -2.08 20.91 -8.60
N MET A 279 -1.95 22.03 -9.30
CA MET A 279 -2.72 22.36 -10.50
C MET A 279 -1.96 21.93 -11.75
N ASP A 280 -2.61 21.19 -12.65
CA ASP A 280 -2.07 20.85 -13.96
C ASP A 280 -2.81 21.66 -15.03
N ARG A 281 -2.11 22.58 -15.69
CA ARG A 281 -2.69 23.45 -16.73
C ARG A 281 -2.68 22.82 -18.12
N ARG A 282 -2.15 21.60 -18.26
CA ARG A 282 -2.07 20.87 -19.55
C ARG A 282 -3.44 20.39 -20.00
N SER A 283 -3.61 20.28 -21.32
CA SER A 283 -4.87 19.76 -21.88
C SER A 283 -5.14 18.32 -21.43
N VAL A 284 -6.41 17.91 -21.43
CA VAL A 284 -6.81 16.53 -21.07
C VAL A 284 -6.13 15.51 -21.99
N TRP A 285 -5.90 15.86 -23.26
CA TRP A 285 -5.24 15.02 -24.26
C TRP A 285 -3.74 14.84 -24.00
N GLU A 286 -3.01 15.93 -23.74
CA GLU A 286 -1.59 15.86 -23.36
C GLU A 286 -1.40 15.08 -22.06
N THR A 287 -2.32 15.28 -21.11
CA THR A 287 -2.38 14.55 -19.85
C THR A 287 -2.60 13.05 -20.03
N PHE A 288 -3.42 12.66 -21.00
CA PHE A 288 -3.70 11.27 -21.30
C PHE A 288 -2.51 10.57 -21.96
N VAL A 289 -1.85 11.23 -22.93
CA VAL A 289 -0.70 10.69 -23.66
C VAL A 289 0.56 10.64 -22.80
N ASP A 290 0.80 11.67 -21.98
CA ASP A 290 1.93 11.75 -21.06
C ASP A 290 1.46 12.04 -19.63
N PRO A 291 0.99 11.00 -18.91
CA PRO A 291 0.50 11.16 -17.56
C PRO A 291 1.57 11.67 -16.60
N PHE A 292 2.86 11.50 -16.87
CA PHE A 292 3.91 11.88 -15.94
C PHE A 292 4.72 13.11 -16.34
N ASP A 293 4.39 13.73 -17.48
CA ASP A 293 5.21 14.80 -18.08
C ASP A 293 6.64 14.34 -18.39
N LEU A 294 6.83 13.06 -18.74
CA LEU A 294 8.15 12.51 -19.06
C LEU A 294 8.77 13.21 -20.26
N MET A 295 7.96 13.55 -21.27
CA MET A 295 8.43 14.25 -22.45
C MET A 295 8.77 15.72 -22.13
N GLY A 296 8.04 16.36 -21.22
CA GLY A 296 8.36 17.69 -20.69
C GLY A 296 9.65 17.70 -19.86
N LEU A 297 9.83 16.69 -19.00
CA LEU A 297 11.05 16.43 -18.23
C LEU A 297 12.27 16.21 -19.13
N MET A 298 12.15 15.38 -20.17
CA MET A 298 13.23 15.13 -21.13
C MET A 298 13.60 16.38 -21.94
N LYS A 299 12.63 17.25 -22.23
CA LYS A 299 12.83 18.51 -22.96
C LYS A 299 13.27 19.68 -22.06
N GLY A 300 13.44 19.45 -20.75
CA GLY A 300 13.84 20.48 -19.78
C GLY A 300 12.79 21.59 -19.56
N LYS A 301 11.56 21.43 -20.08
CA LYS A 301 10.45 22.38 -19.96
C LYS A 301 9.33 21.74 -19.15
N SER A 302 9.63 21.34 -17.91
CA SER A 302 8.59 20.76 -17.05
C SER A 302 7.57 21.85 -16.72
N ASN A 303 6.30 21.63 -17.09
CA ASN A 303 5.20 22.57 -16.88
C ASN A 303 4.70 22.57 -15.41
N LYS A 304 5.62 22.35 -14.46
CA LYS A 304 5.31 22.41 -13.04
C LYS A 304 5.09 23.88 -12.67
N ASP A 305 3.89 24.22 -12.24
CA ASP A 305 3.64 25.49 -11.59
C ASP A 305 4.32 25.45 -10.21
N GLU A 306 5.51 26.06 -10.10
CA GLU A 306 6.29 26.13 -8.87
C GLU A 306 5.69 27.14 -7.90
N PHE A 307 4.42 26.93 -7.52
CA PHE A 307 3.66 27.85 -6.67
C PHE A 307 4.33 28.08 -5.31
N TRP A 308 5.14 27.14 -4.84
CA TRP A 308 5.93 27.26 -3.62
C TRP A 308 7.01 28.36 -3.68
N LEU A 309 7.39 28.85 -4.86
CA LEU A 309 8.30 29.99 -5.00
C LEU A 309 7.59 31.35 -4.82
N ARG A 310 6.26 31.39 -4.99
CA ARG A 310 5.45 32.60 -4.84
C ARG A 310 4.96 32.72 -3.41
N VAL A 311 5.92 32.82 -2.50
CA VAL A 311 5.71 32.74 -1.04
C VAL A 311 4.75 33.82 -0.53
N ASP A 312 4.77 35.01 -1.14
CA ASP A 312 3.95 36.17 -0.75
C ASP A 312 2.46 36.03 -1.11
N GLU A 313 2.11 35.14 -2.05
CA GLU A 313 0.72 34.92 -2.47
C GLU A 313 -0.07 34.04 -1.48
N TRP A 314 0.63 33.26 -0.64
CA TRP A 314 0.03 32.18 0.14
C TRP A 314 0.02 32.46 1.64
N ARG A 315 -1.16 32.30 2.25
CA ARG A 315 -1.40 32.51 3.68
C ARG A 315 -0.58 31.54 4.54
N ILE A 316 0.07 32.09 5.57
CA ILE A 316 0.77 31.33 6.62
C ILE A 316 -0.24 30.70 7.58
N CYS A 317 -0.02 29.45 7.97
CA CYS A 317 -0.78 28.77 9.00
C CYS A 317 -0.28 29.17 10.40
N ASP A 318 -1.21 29.44 11.32
CA ASP A 318 -0.88 29.82 12.71
C ASP A 318 -0.31 28.64 13.53
N ASP A 319 -0.70 27.41 13.19
CA ASP A 319 -0.15 26.17 13.73
C ASP A 319 0.79 25.51 12.70
N GLY A 320 1.64 24.57 13.14
CA GLY A 320 2.58 23.86 12.26
C GLY A 320 2.84 22.44 12.73
N PHE A 321 2.63 21.46 11.85
CA PHE A 321 3.03 20.06 12.06
C PHE A 321 4.56 19.91 12.11
N ALA A 322 5.32 20.68 11.32
CA ALA A 322 6.78 20.71 11.37
C ALA A 322 7.33 21.15 12.73
N ARG A 323 6.68 22.15 13.35
CA ARG A 323 7.01 22.67 14.68
C ARG A 323 6.38 21.86 15.83
N GLY A 324 5.56 20.85 15.52
CA GLY A 324 4.85 20.03 16.52
C GLY A 324 3.68 20.74 17.23
N THR A 325 3.30 21.95 16.81
CA THR A 325 2.16 22.70 17.36
C THR A 325 0.84 22.36 16.69
N GLY A 326 0.88 21.83 15.47
CA GLY A 326 -0.28 21.44 14.66
C GLY A 326 -0.87 20.07 15.03
N SER A 327 -2.19 19.92 14.90
CA SER A 327 -2.87 18.63 15.09
C SER A 327 -4.15 18.54 14.29
N ASN A 328 -4.41 17.38 13.67
CA ASN A 328 -5.70 17.12 13.00
C ASN A 328 -6.84 16.75 13.98
N VAL A 329 -6.53 16.69 15.27
CA VAL A 329 -7.50 16.56 16.34
C VAL A 329 -8.42 17.76 16.31
N LYS A 330 -9.73 17.57 16.05
CA LYS A 330 -10.72 18.63 16.26
C LYS A 330 -10.60 19.12 17.71
N ARG A 331 -10.04 20.32 17.92
CA ARG A 331 -10.25 21.08 19.15
C ARG A 331 -11.69 21.56 19.09
N GLY A 332 -12.49 21.27 20.11
CA GLY A 332 -13.84 21.83 20.22
C GLY A 332 -13.74 23.36 20.18
N GLY A 333 -14.43 23.99 19.24
CA GLY A 333 -14.50 25.44 19.10
C GLY A 333 -13.42 26.05 18.21
N TYR A 334 -13.64 26.03 16.90
CA TYR A 334 -13.35 27.21 16.08
C TYR A 334 -14.48 27.33 15.07
N GLN A 335 -15.35 28.30 15.33
CA GLN A 335 -16.45 28.71 14.47
C GLN A 335 -15.84 29.07 13.11
N LYS A 336 -16.37 28.49 12.03
CA LYS A 336 -16.08 28.98 10.69
C LYS A 336 -16.61 30.41 10.62
N GLU A 337 -15.75 31.40 10.71
CA GLU A 337 -16.03 32.69 10.11
C GLU A 337 -15.97 32.49 8.60
N VAL A 338 -17.16 32.47 8.00
CA VAL A 338 -17.36 32.55 6.57
C VAL A 338 -17.05 34.00 6.19
N VAL A 339 -16.05 34.20 5.33
CA VAL A 339 -15.92 35.42 4.54
C VAL A 339 -16.44 35.11 3.15
#